data_AF-A0A3B9BIM7-F1
#
_entry.id   AF-A0A3B9BIM7-F1
#
_cell.length_a   1.000
_cell.length_b   1.000
_cell.length_c   1.000
_cell.angle_alpha   90.00
_cell.angle_beta   90.00
_cell.angle_gamma   90.00
#
_symmetry.space_group_name_H-M   'P 1'
#
loop_
_entity.id
_entity.type
_entity.pdbx_description
1 polymer ?
#
loop_
_entity_poly.entity_id
_entity_poly.type
_entity_poly.pdbx_seq_one_letter_code
_entity_poly.pdbx_strand_id
1 'polypeptide(L)'
;EIAQLAADFARMASHHADDLLSPAAIRDYFGEVYWRKGDGLDGKQIMRDFALNGTEADIAYRTIAGKFQMIESGMAPVIVARERHAQAALERLGIDGVRPGRVARALQPYLVQVPPRARNALLANGHACFAWEERFGDQFCVLKTESLYRDDTGLLFEDPEYLSLENSIT
;
A
#
# COMPACT_ATOMS: atom_id res chain seq x y z
N GLU A 1 26.47 -5.10 -8.00
CA GLU A 1 25.51 -6.18 -7.65
C GLU A 1 25.37 -7.23 -8.76
N ILE A 2 24.94 -6.85 -9.96
CA ILE A 2 24.73 -7.79 -11.10
C ILE A 2 25.99 -8.60 -11.45
N ALA A 3 27.17 -7.95 -11.53
CA ALA A 3 28.42 -8.63 -11.82
C ALA A 3 28.78 -9.71 -10.78
N GLN A 4 28.33 -9.54 -9.54
CA GLN A 4 28.61 -10.47 -8.46
C GLN A 4 27.72 -11.71 -8.54
N LEU A 5 26.43 -11.51 -8.81
CA LEU A 5 25.48 -12.60 -9.05
C LEU A 5 25.88 -13.42 -10.29
N ALA A 6 26.39 -12.77 -11.32
CA ALA A 6 26.91 -13.45 -12.50
C ALA A 6 28.14 -14.33 -12.18
N ALA A 7 29.02 -13.90 -11.29
CA ALA A 7 30.17 -14.68 -10.84
C ALA A 7 29.77 -15.87 -9.95
N ASP A 8 28.77 -15.70 -9.08
CA ASP A 8 28.21 -16.76 -8.24
C ASP A 8 27.49 -17.81 -9.12
N PHE A 9 26.76 -17.37 -10.14
CA PHE A 9 26.18 -18.24 -11.16
C PHE A 9 27.25 -19.01 -11.95
N ALA A 10 28.32 -18.36 -12.38
CA ALA A 10 29.39 -19.01 -13.14
C ALA A 10 30.10 -20.12 -12.34
N ARG A 11 30.29 -19.94 -11.02
CA ARG A 11 30.82 -20.98 -10.15
C ARG A 11 29.86 -22.15 -10.01
N MET A 12 28.59 -21.89 -9.68
CA MET A 12 27.57 -22.94 -9.61
C MET A 12 27.48 -23.72 -10.94
N ALA A 13 27.42 -23.01 -12.07
CA ALA A 13 27.29 -23.62 -13.39
C ALA A 13 28.47 -24.54 -13.75
N SER A 14 29.67 -24.26 -13.23
CA SER A 14 30.84 -25.13 -13.41
C SER A 14 30.73 -26.47 -12.67
N HIS A 15 29.95 -26.53 -11.58
CA HIS A 15 29.73 -27.74 -10.78
C HIS A 15 28.47 -28.52 -11.19
N HIS A 16 27.55 -27.89 -11.92
CA HIS A 16 26.24 -28.46 -12.31
C HIS A 16 25.98 -28.38 -13.82
N ALA A 17 27.02 -28.57 -14.64
CA ALA A 17 26.96 -28.37 -16.09
C ALA A 17 25.90 -29.23 -16.80
N ASP A 18 25.56 -30.38 -16.22
CA ASP A 18 24.57 -31.32 -16.78
C ASP A 18 23.12 -30.86 -16.56
N ASP A 19 22.84 -30.17 -15.44
CA ASP A 19 21.51 -29.63 -15.11
C ASP A 19 21.60 -28.43 -14.16
N LEU A 20 21.63 -27.25 -14.78
CA LEU A 20 21.67 -25.94 -14.11
C LEU A 20 20.38 -25.60 -13.36
N LEU A 21 19.28 -26.32 -13.59
CA LEU A 21 17.99 -26.10 -12.93
C LEU A 21 17.69 -27.18 -11.88
N SER A 22 18.62 -28.10 -11.65
CA SER A 22 18.46 -29.12 -10.62
C SER A 22 18.30 -28.48 -9.23
N PRO A 23 17.59 -29.12 -8.30
CA PRO A 23 17.49 -28.62 -6.92
C PRO A 23 18.86 -28.46 -6.22
N ALA A 24 19.88 -29.21 -6.65
CA ALA A 24 21.24 -29.08 -6.17
C ALA A 24 21.91 -27.79 -6.70
N ALA A 25 21.83 -27.55 -8.01
CA ALA A 25 22.31 -26.32 -8.65
C ALA A 25 21.67 -25.06 -8.04
N ILE A 26 20.35 -25.08 -7.86
CA ILE A 26 19.61 -23.98 -7.24
C ILE A 26 20.09 -23.74 -5.80
N ARG A 27 20.27 -24.80 -5.00
CA ARG A 27 20.79 -24.67 -3.63
C ARG A 27 22.19 -24.08 -3.59
N ASP A 28 23.10 -24.52 -4.46
CA ASP A 28 24.48 -24.06 -4.46
C ASP A 28 24.58 -22.58 -4.86
N TYR A 29 23.86 -22.16 -5.91
CA TYR A 29 23.80 -20.76 -6.30
C TYR A 29 23.25 -19.88 -5.18
N PHE A 30 22.06 -20.21 -4.67
CA PHE A 30 21.45 -19.41 -3.62
C PHE A 30 22.25 -19.48 -2.31
N GLY A 31 22.92 -20.60 -2.01
CA GLY A 31 23.82 -20.74 -0.86
C GLY A 31 24.98 -19.73 -0.90
N GLU A 32 25.64 -19.56 -2.06
CA GLU A 32 26.66 -18.53 -2.23
C GLU A 32 26.10 -17.11 -2.08
N VAL A 33 24.93 -16.85 -2.68
CA VAL A 33 24.24 -15.55 -2.59
C VAL A 33 23.84 -15.23 -1.14
N TYR A 34 23.30 -16.22 -0.41
CA TYR A 34 22.89 -16.11 0.99
C TYR A 34 24.08 -15.83 1.90
N TRP A 35 25.16 -16.61 1.76
CA TRP A 35 26.39 -16.43 2.55
C TRP A 35 27.00 -15.04 2.36
N ARG A 36 27.02 -14.53 1.13
CA ARG A 36 27.62 -13.24 0.80
C ARG A 36 26.77 -12.06 1.27
N LYS A 37 25.45 -12.11 1.05
CA LYS A 37 24.57 -10.99 1.41
C LYS A 37 24.25 -10.94 2.91
N GLY A 38 24.31 -12.07 3.63
CA GLY A 38 24.09 -12.16 5.07
C GLY A 38 22.82 -11.43 5.51
N ASP A 39 22.93 -10.62 6.56
CA ASP A 39 21.82 -9.80 7.11
C ASP A 39 21.24 -8.78 6.11
N GLY A 40 21.94 -8.51 5.00
CA GLY A 40 21.46 -7.58 3.96
C GLY A 40 20.27 -8.11 3.15
N LEU A 41 19.96 -9.40 3.22
CA LEU A 41 18.78 -9.97 2.54
C LEU A 41 17.47 -9.67 3.27
N ASP A 42 17.55 -9.50 4.58
CA ASP A 42 16.45 -9.04 5.39
C ASP A 42 16.80 -7.71 6.07
N GLY A 43 17.32 -6.75 5.29
CA GLY A 43 17.74 -5.45 5.82
C GLY A 43 16.62 -4.67 6.51
N LYS A 44 15.35 -5.01 6.24
CA LYS A 44 14.16 -4.44 6.90
C LYS A 44 13.62 -5.30 8.04
N GLN A 45 14.28 -6.42 8.35
CA GLN A 45 13.94 -7.38 9.41
C GLN A 45 12.48 -7.87 9.34
N ILE A 46 11.95 -8.03 8.13
CA ILE A 46 10.56 -8.47 7.91
C ILE A 46 10.37 -9.93 8.34
N MET A 47 11.41 -10.77 8.34
CA MET A 47 11.29 -12.16 8.75
C MET A 47 10.92 -12.30 10.22
N ARG A 48 11.29 -11.32 11.06
CA ARG A 48 10.90 -11.27 12.47
C ARG A 48 9.41 -10.99 12.66
N ASP A 49 8.79 -10.30 11.71
CA ASP A 49 7.35 -9.97 11.74
C ASP A 49 6.47 -11.13 11.25
N PHE A 50 7.08 -12.18 10.67
CA PHE A 50 6.44 -13.47 10.36
C PHE A 50 6.61 -14.45 11.53
N ALA A 51 6.28 -14.01 12.75
CA ALA A 51 6.43 -14.83 13.94
C ALA A 51 5.42 -15.98 13.93
N LEU A 52 5.93 -17.20 13.73
CA LEU A 52 5.17 -18.43 13.92
C LEU A 52 5.40 -18.91 15.35
N ASN A 53 4.62 -18.39 16.30
CA ASN A 53 4.59 -18.95 17.64
C ASN A 53 3.90 -20.30 17.50
N GLY A 54 4.52 -21.42 17.88
CA GLY A 54 4.18 -22.80 17.47
C GLY A 54 2.74 -23.33 17.60
N THR A 55 1.77 -22.50 17.97
CA THR A 55 0.33 -22.75 17.98
C THR A 55 -0.48 -21.82 17.05
N GLU A 56 0.00 -20.62 16.72
CA GLU A 56 -0.70 -19.64 15.84
C GLU A 56 0.27 -18.79 15.01
N ALA A 57 -0.13 -18.46 13.78
CA ALA A 57 0.60 -17.56 12.91
C ALA A 57 0.28 -16.10 13.27
N ASP A 58 1.14 -15.46 14.06
CA ASP A 58 1.04 -14.03 14.39
C ASP A 58 1.86 -13.23 13.37
N ILE A 59 1.25 -12.99 12.21
CA ILE A 59 1.90 -12.32 11.09
C ILE A 59 1.41 -10.87 11.04
N ALA A 60 2.33 -9.93 11.27
CA ALA A 60 2.04 -8.49 11.25
C ALA A 60 1.94 -7.94 9.81
N TYR A 61 0.96 -8.43 9.04
CA TYR A 61 0.81 -8.13 7.59
C TYR A 61 0.84 -6.63 7.26
N ARG A 62 0.20 -5.78 8.09
CA ARG A 62 0.21 -4.31 7.89
C ARG A 62 1.63 -3.74 8.02
N THR A 63 2.37 -4.16 9.04
CA THR A 63 3.76 -3.74 9.27
C THR A 63 4.68 -4.24 8.17
N ILE A 64 4.55 -5.51 7.78
CA ILE A 64 5.32 -6.13 6.71
C ILE A 64 5.07 -5.40 5.38
N ALA A 65 3.82 -5.08 5.05
CA ALA A 65 3.48 -4.35 3.82
C ALA A 65 4.07 -2.93 3.79
N GLY A 66 4.20 -2.27 4.95
CA GLY A 66 4.88 -0.98 5.06
C GLY A 66 6.39 -1.08 4.89
N LYS A 67 7.02 -2.12 5.47
CA LYS A 67 8.46 -2.38 5.32
C LYS A 67 8.78 -2.81 3.88
N PHE A 68 8.05 -3.77 3.32
CA PHE A 68 8.31 -4.37 2.01
C PHE A 68 7.58 -3.62 0.88
N GLN A 69 8.01 -2.39 0.61
CA GLN A 69 7.56 -1.61 -0.55
C GLN A 69 8.63 -1.64 -1.64
N MET A 70 8.32 -2.32 -2.76
CA MET A 70 9.17 -2.30 -3.96
C MET A 70 8.98 -1.00 -4.76
N ILE A 71 7.82 -0.36 -4.63
CA ILE A 71 7.51 0.96 -5.19
C ILE A 71 7.20 1.89 -4.03
N GLU A 72 8.09 2.84 -3.75
CA GLU A 72 8.01 3.75 -2.60
C GLU A 72 6.88 4.80 -2.75
N SER A 73 6.39 5.00 -3.97
CA SER A 73 5.28 5.92 -4.28
C SER A 73 4.00 5.16 -4.67
N GLY A 74 3.36 4.50 -3.72
CA GLY A 74 1.98 4.07 -3.90
C GLY A 74 1.04 5.27 -4.07
N MET A 75 -0.07 5.11 -4.78
CA MET A 75 -1.16 6.08 -4.76
C MET A 75 -2.18 5.69 -3.69
N ALA A 76 -2.83 6.69 -3.12
CA ALA A 76 -3.79 6.56 -2.04
C ALA A 76 -5.18 7.00 -2.53
N PRO A 77 -6.24 6.22 -2.30
CA PRO A 77 -7.58 6.58 -2.73
C PRO A 77 -8.20 7.66 -1.83
N VAL A 78 -8.94 8.57 -2.45
CA VAL A 78 -9.89 9.52 -1.84
C VAL A 78 -11.23 9.39 -2.57
N ILE A 79 -12.32 9.23 -1.81
CA ILE A 79 -13.69 9.08 -2.32
C ILE A 79 -14.31 10.47 -2.47
N VAL A 80 -14.81 10.79 -3.66
CA VAL A 80 -15.54 12.03 -3.95
C VAL A 80 -17.04 11.70 -4.02
N ALA A 81 -17.73 11.79 -2.88
CA ALA A 81 -19.12 11.35 -2.75
C ALA A 81 -20.17 12.45 -3.06
N ARG A 82 -20.05 13.11 -4.23
CA ARG A 82 -21.00 14.14 -4.67
C ARG A 82 -22.30 13.53 -5.21
N GLU A 83 -22.21 12.34 -5.80
CA GLU A 83 -23.36 11.66 -6.37
C GLU A 83 -24.13 10.84 -5.32
N ARG A 84 -25.46 10.81 -5.45
CA ARG A 84 -26.35 10.05 -4.56
C ARG A 84 -25.97 8.58 -4.45
N HIS A 85 -25.48 7.98 -5.53
CA HIS A 85 -25.07 6.57 -5.52
C HIS A 85 -23.84 6.35 -4.64
N ALA A 86 -22.86 7.26 -4.65
CA ALA A 86 -21.70 7.20 -3.77
C ALA A 86 -22.09 7.38 -2.30
N GLN A 87 -22.97 8.35 -2.03
CA GLN A 87 -23.50 8.61 -0.67
C GLN A 87 -24.24 7.39 -0.12
N ALA A 88 -25.17 6.82 -0.91
CA ALA A 88 -25.89 5.61 -0.53
C ALA A 88 -24.95 4.41 -0.31
N ALA A 89 -23.86 4.29 -1.09
CA ALA A 89 -22.85 3.26 -0.87
C ALA A 89 -22.12 3.45 0.47
N LEU A 90 -21.76 4.68 0.85
CA LEU A 90 -21.15 5.00 2.14
C LEU A 90 -22.10 4.75 3.32
N GLU A 91 -23.39 5.08 3.19
CA GLU A 91 -24.38 4.82 4.24
C GLU A 91 -24.51 3.33 4.55
N ARG A 92 -24.38 2.46 3.54
CA ARG A 92 -24.43 1.00 3.71
C ARG A 92 -23.33 0.46 4.62
N LEU A 93 -22.22 1.19 4.82
CA LEU A 93 -21.17 0.80 5.78
C LEU A 93 -21.67 0.74 7.23
N GLY A 94 -22.74 1.49 7.53
CA GLY A 94 -23.39 1.47 8.85
C GLY A 94 -24.26 0.25 9.13
N ILE A 95 -24.56 -0.55 8.11
CA ILE A 95 -25.44 -1.71 8.26
C ILE A 95 -24.65 -2.89 8.83
N ASP A 96 -25.16 -3.49 9.89
CA ASP A 96 -24.57 -4.70 10.47
C ASP A 96 -24.55 -5.86 9.47
N GLY A 97 -23.40 -6.55 9.40
CA GLY A 97 -23.18 -7.64 8.45
C GLY A 97 -22.90 -7.19 7.01
N VAL A 98 -22.70 -5.89 6.76
CA VAL A 98 -22.26 -5.41 5.44
C VAL A 98 -20.94 -6.05 5.02
N ARG A 99 -20.82 -6.39 3.74
CA ARG A 99 -19.55 -6.85 3.15
C ARG A 99 -18.77 -5.62 2.65
N PRO A 100 -17.70 -5.17 3.33
CA PRO A 100 -16.98 -3.93 2.97
C PRO A 100 -16.44 -3.98 1.53
N GLY A 101 -16.00 -5.15 1.05
CA GLY A 101 -15.54 -5.31 -0.34
C GLY A 101 -16.63 -5.04 -1.40
N ARG A 102 -17.92 -5.30 -1.09
CA ARG A 102 -19.03 -4.94 -2.01
C ARG A 102 -19.25 -3.44 -2.06
N VAL A 103 -19.09 -2.75 -0.92
CA VAL A 103 -19.19 -1.29 -0.85
C VAL A 103 -17.99 -0.66 -1.55
N ALA A 104 -16.77 -1.12 -1.29
CA ALA A 104 -15.56 -0.66 -1.95
C ALA A 104 -15.68 -0.76 -3.48
N ARG A 105 -16.20 -1.89 -3.99
CA ARG A 105 -16.45 -2.06 -5.44
C ARG A 105 -17.50 -1.08 -5.98
N ALA A 106 -18.56 -0.80 -5.24
CA ALA A 106 -19.55 0.20 -5.64
C ALA A 106 -18.99 1.64 -5.63
N LEU A 107 -17.98 1.89 -4.80
CA LEU A 107 -17.32 3.19 -4.67
C LEU A 107 -16.20 3.42 -5.69
N GLN A 108 -15.71 2.37 -6.38
CA GLN A 108 -14.59 2.46 -7.33
C GLN A 108 -14.71 3.59 -8.37
N PRO A 109 -15.88 3.86 -8.97
CA PRO A 109 -16.01 4.96 -9.95
C PRO A 109 -15.81 6.36 -9.35
N TYR A 110 -15.94 6.52 -8.04
CA TYR A 110 -15.87 7.79 -7.32
C TYR A 110 -14.53 7.98 -6.60
N LEU A 111 -13.52 7.17 -6.95
CA LEU A 111 -12.19 7.23 -6.36
C LEU A 111 -11.25 8.09 -7.21
N VAL A 112 -10.59 9.04 -6.55
CA VAL A 112 -9.42 9.73 -7.07
C VAL A 112 -8.18 9.18 -6.39
N GLN A 113 -7.17 8.83 -7.18
CA GLN A 113 -5.87 8.38 -6.69
C GLN A 113 -4.96 9.59 -6.50
N VAL A 114 -4.39 9.76 -5.30
CA VAL A 114 -3.47 10.86 -4.98
C VAL A 114 -2.20 10.38 -4.30
N PRO A 115 -1.10 11.15 -4.33
CA PRO A 115 0.07 10.84 -3.52
C PRO A 115 -0.30 10.77 -2.02
N PRO A 116 0.27 9.82 -1.24
CA PRO A 116 -0.04 9.67 0.18
C PRO A 116 0.19 10.95 0.99
N ARG A 117 1.22 11.73 0.63
CA ARG A 117 1.49 13.04 1.23
C ARG A 117 0.33 14.03 1.04
N ALA A 118 -0.28 14.04 -0.14
CA ALA A 118 -1.44 14.87 -0.44
C ALA A 118 -2.69 14.44 0.32
N ARG A 119 -2.96 13.12 0.39
CA ARG A 119 -4.07 12.60 1.21
C ARG A 119 -3.90 12.96 2.69
N ASN A 120 -2.68 12.85 3.21
CA ASN A 120 -2.38 13.21 4.59
C ASN A 120 -2.57 14.72 4.83
N ALA A 121 -2.22 15.57 3.87
CA ALA A 121 -2.49 17.01 3.96
C ALA A 121 -3.99 17.31 3.98
N LEU A 122 -4.81 16.63 3.16
CA LEU A 122 -6.27 16.77 3.20
C LEU A 122 -6.85 16.37 4.56
N LEU A 123 -6.37 15.25 5.14
CA LEU A 123 -6.79 14.79 6.46
C LEU A 123 -6.37 15.78 7.57
N ALA A 124 -5.12 16.25 7.54
CA ALA A 124 -4.58 17.15 8.56
C ALA A 124 -5.28 18.52 8.59
N ASN A 125 -5.78 18.98 7.43
CA ASN A 125 -6.54 20.23 7.30
C ASN A 125 -8.06 20.04 7.41
N GLY A 126 -8.55 18.82 7.69
CA GLY A 126 -9.99 18.54 7.87
C GLY A 126 -10.80 18.45 6.57
N HIS A 127 -10.16 18.54 5.40
CA HIS A 127 -10.82 18.43 4.09
C HIS A 127 -11.19 17.00 3.70
N ALA A 128 -10.66 16.00 4.40
CA ALA A 128 -11.05 14.61 4.25
C ALA A 128 -11.18 13.94 5.63
N CYS A 129 -11.94 12.85 5.71
CA CYS A 129 -12.00 12.00 6.90
C CYS A 129 -12.16 10.53 6.52
N PHE A 130 -11.94 9.62 7.46
CA PHE A 130 -12.28 8.21 7.27
C PHE A 130 -13.74 7.96 7.63
N ALA A 131 -14.51 7.40 6.70
CA ALA A 131 -15.89 6.99 6.97
C ALA A 131 -15.90 5.71 7.80
N TRP A 132 -16.67 5.72 8.91
CA TRP A 132 -16.81 4.57 9.81
C TRP A 132 -15.44 4.07 10.32
N GLU A 133 -14.57 5.00 10.72
CA GLU A 133 -13.18 4.75 11.14
C GLU A 133 -13.07 3.70 12.25
N GLU A 134 -13.98 3.72 13.23
CA GLU A 134 -14.02 2.73 14.31
C GLU A 134 -14.18 1.28 13.81
N ARG A 135 -14.81 1.10 12.64
CA ARG A 135 -15.15 -0.22 12.08
C ARG A 135 -14.22 -0.65 10.94
N PHE A 136 -13.73 0.31 10.14
CA PHE A 136 -12.96 0.02 8.92
C PHE A 136 -11.60 0.74 8.85
N GLY A 137 -11.24 1.53 9.86
CA GLY A 137 -9.99 2.28 9.93
C GLY A 137 -9.82 3.23 8.74
N ASP A 138 -8.67 3.14 8.08
CA ASP A 138 -8.23 4.01 7.00
C ASP A 138 -8.76 3.63 5.59
N GLN A 139 -9.68 2.67 5.49
CA GLN A 139 -10.11 2.09 4.22
C GLN A 139 -10.94 3.05 3.35
N PHE A 140 -11.77 3.90 3.96
CA PHE A 140 -12.73 4.76 3.26
C PHE A 140 -12.45 6.23 3.53
N CYS A 141 -11.38 6.77 2.94
CA CYS A 141 -11.09 8.21 2.99
C CYS A 141 -12.06 8.97 2.08
N VAL A 142 -12.87 9.86 2.65
CA VAL A 142 -13.91 10.62 1.94
C VAL A 142 -13.58 12.11 1.99
N LEU A 143 -13.64 12.77 0.83
CA LEU A 143 -13.53 14.23 0.73
C LEU A 143 -14.75 14.89 1.38
N LYS A 144 -14.50 15.88 2.24
CA LYS A 144 -15.52 16.69 2.92
C LYS A 144 -15.75 18.03 2.24
N THR A 145 -14.69 18.62 1.72
CA THR A 145 -14.75 19.94 1.11
C THR A 145 -14.97 19.80 -0.39
N GLU A 146 -16.22 19.96 -0.83
CA GLU A 146 -16.61 19.75 -2.23
C GLU A 146 -15.92 20.71 -3.21
N SER A 147 -15.59 21.93 -2.78
CA SER A 147 -14.93 22.95 -3.61
C SER A 147 -13.52 22.56 -4.04
N LEU A 148 -12.87 21.62 -3.34
CA LEU A 148 -11.58 21.06 -3.73
C LEU A 148 -11.67 20.06 -4.88
N TYR A 149 -12.86 19.72 -5.36
CA TYR A 149 -13.04 18.90 -6.55
C TYR A 149 -13.77 19.66 -7.64
N ARG A 150 -13.20 19.69 -8.84
CA ARG A 150 -13.84 20.25 -10.03
C ARG A 150 -13.99 19.20 -11.11
N ASP A 151 -15.07 19.27 -11.87
CA ASP A 151 -15.37 18.28 -12.92
C ASP A 151 -14.40 18.38 -14.11
N ASP A 152 -13.77 19.53 -14.32
CA ASP A 152 -12.81 19.81 -15.39
C ASP A 152 -11.35 19.54 -15.01
N THR A 153 -10.95 19.79 -13.76
CA THR A 153 -9.56 19.63 -13.29
C THR A 153 -9.34 18.50 -12.28
N GLY A 154 -10.41 17.94 -11.71
CA GLY A 154 -10.34 16.90 -10.68
C GLY A 154 -10.06 17.46 -9.28
N LEU A 155 -9.41 16.64 -8.44
CA LEU A 155 -9.10 16.99 -7.05
C LEU A 155 -7.90 17.94 -6.98
N LEU A 156 -8.08 19.08 -6.33
CA LEU A 156 -7.08 20.11 -6.09
C LEU A 156 -6.35 19.81 -4.78
N PHE A 157 -5.15 19.24 -4.86
CA PHE A 157 -4.36 18.83 -3.69
C PHE A 157 -2.87 19.23 -3.77
N GLU A 158 -2.44 19.83 -4.88
CA GLU A 158 -1.03 20.12 -5.14
C GLU A 158 -0.54 21.40 -4.46
N ASP A 159 -1.45 22.24 -3.96
CA ASP A 159 -1.12 23.56 -3.43
C ASP A 159 -1.49 23.73 -1.94
N PRO A 160 -0.50 23.70 -1.02
CA PRO A 160 -0.71 23.90 0.42
C PRO A 160 -1.34 25.25 0.77
N GLU A 161 -1.14 26.26 -0.07
CA GLU A 161 -1.71 27.60 0.13
C GLU A 161 -3.22 27.58 -0.14
N TYR A 162 -3.70 26.81 -1.13
CA TYR A 162 -5.14 26.62 -1.38
C TYR A 162 -5.85 25.84 -0.27
N LEU A 163 -5.19 24.82 0.29
CA LEU A 163 -5.73 24.04 1.42
C LEU A 163 -5.84 24.87 2.70
N SER A 164 -4.99 25.88 2.90
CA SER A 164 -5.07 26.78 4.06
C SER A 164 -5.98 27.99 3.83
N LEU A 165 -6.13 28.45 2.58
CA LEU A 165 -7.03 29.57 2.22
C LEU A 165 -8.51 29.22 2.40
N GLU A 166 -8.96 28.00 2.09
CA GLU A 166 -10.37 27.61 2.31
C GLU A 166 -10.75 27.53 3.80
N ASN A 167 -9.80 27.31 4.70
CA ASN A 167 -10.03 27.39 6.14
C ASN A 167 -10.27 28.82 6.66
N SER A 168 -10.01 29.84 5.84
CA SER A 168 -10.07 31.26 6.23
C SER A 168 -11.30 32.02 5.69
N ILE A 169 -12.22 31.34 4.98
CA ILE A 169 -13.39 31.98 4.34
C ILE A 169 -14.71 31.69 5.09
N THR A 170 -14.67 31.13 6.30
CA THR A 170 -15.86 31.01 7.18
C THR A 170 -15.80 32.03 8.30
#